data_AF-A0A958QCS0-F1
#
_entry.id   AF-A0A958QCS0-F1
#
_cell.length_a   1.000
_cell.length_b   1.000
_cell.length_c   1.000
_cell.angle_alpha   90.00
_cell.angle_beta   90.00
_cell.angle_gamma   90.00
#
_symmetry.space_group_name_H-M   'P 1'
#
loop_
_entity.id
_entity.type
_entity.pdbx_description
1 polymer ?
#
loop_
_entity_poly.entity_id
_entity_poly.type
_entity_poly.pdbx_seq_one_letter_code
_entity_poly.pdbx_strand_id
1 'polypeptide(L)'
;MRKRNEHGVVLVAGMIFLAAILVMLTSYFKLTNIELASTRSSKDTVSGFYVAEAGLNIRAEAIRQTFVGYNRPTGVTPNSSNPCEAGNEGSGDFACQSFDFGNRRSITYVEEDASNPIITTIPSGELYQGLNAQEYRYTVRSFSKDSQDRINTILDLRFKSRLVPLFQFVAFFDKDLEILPGPTMTLSGPIHTNGDLYLNANTLLSINGQVTTAGDLYRGRKNDSSCMSKPVQVYDPANPISMLPSCPTRTLIPKSSQATWNGYVESEVDI
;
A
#
# COMPACT_ATOMS: atom_id res chain seq x y z
N MET A 1 -87.93 7.45 -30.19
CA MET A 1 -86.60 7.30 -29.57
C MET A 1 -85.52 7.46 -30.64
N ARG A 2 -84.71 8.52 -30.55
CA ARG A 2 -83.69 8.89 -31.55
C ARG A 2 -82.43 8.04 -31.29
N LYS A 3 -82.11 7.08 -32.16
CA LYS A 3 -80.82 6.35 -32.12
C LYS A 3 -79.70 7.37 -32.36
N ARG A 4 -78.92 7.69 -31.33
CA ARG A 4 -77.70 8.52 -31.42
C ARG A 4 -76.63 7.75 -32.20
N ASN A 5 -75.87 8.46 -33.03
CA ASN A 5 -74.71 7.94 -33.74
C ASN A 5 -73.59 7.58 -32.76
N GLU A 6 -73.54 6.33 -32.29
CA GLU A 6 -72.49 5.83 -31.39
C GLU A 6 -71.22 5.36 -32.12
N HIS A 7 -71.28 5.16 -33.44
CA HIS A 7 -70.16 4.66 -34.23
C HIS A 7 -68.96 5.63 -34.35
N GLY A 8 -69.18 6.95 -34.24
CA GLY A 8 -68.10 7.93 -34.30
C GLY A 8 -67.28 8.04 -33.01
N VAL A 9 -67.90 7.81 -31.85
CA VAL A 9 -67.25 7.93 -30.53
C VAL A 9 -66.32 6.74 -30.25
N VAL A 10 -66.70 5.54 -30.70
CA VAL A 10 -65.89 4.33 -30.55
C VAL A 10 -64.57 4.43 -31.34
N LEU A 11 -64.60 5.01 -32.54
CA LEU A 11 -63.42 5.19 -33.37
C LEU A 11 -62.44 6.21 -32.77
N VAL A 12 -62.95 7.32 -32.23
CA VAL A 12 -62.14 8.32 -31.52
C VAL A 12 -61.53 7.73 -30.24
N ALA A 13 -62.30 6.97 -29.46
CA ALA A 13 -61.78 6.28 -28.26
C ALA A 13 -60.68 5.26 -28.59
N GLY A 14 -60.83 4.49 -29.67
CA GLY A 14 -59.82 3.56 -30.16
C GLY A 14 -58.54 4.25 -30.63
N MET A 15 -58.65 5.39 -31.32
CA MET A 15 -57.49 6.19 -31.72
C MET A 15 -56.75 6.79 -30.52
N ILE A 16 -57.48 7.30 -29.52
CA ILE A 16 -56.86 7.83 -28.29
C ILE A 16 -56.13 6.70 -27.55
N PHE A 17 -56.73 5.52 -27.46
CA PHE A 17 -56.10 4.36 -26.84
C PHE A 17 -54.84 3.90 -27.58
N LEU A 18 -54.88 3.83 -28.92
CA LEU A 18 -53.72 3.52 -29.75
C LEU A 18 -52.62 4.59 -29.61
N ALA A 19 -52.99 5.86 -29.58
CA ALA A 19 -52.05 6.96 -29.37
C ALA A 19 -51.37 6.85 -27.99
N ALA A 20 -52.13 6.51 -26.94
CA ALA A 20 -51.59 6.30 -25.60
C ALA A 20 -50.58 5.12 -25.57
N ILE A 21 -50.89 4.01 -26.25
CA ILE A 21 -49.97 2.87 -26.37
C ILE A 21 -48.69 3.25 -27.13
N LEU A 22 -48.80 3.99 -28.23
CA LEU A 22 -47.63 4.46 -28.99
C LEU A 22 -46.72 5.37 -28.16
N VAL A 23 -47.30 6.28 -27.37
CA VAL A 23 -46.54 7.13 -26.44
C VAL A 23 -45.83 6.28 -25.39
N MET A 24 -46.50 5.26 -24.84
CA MET A 24 -45.89 4.38 -23.85
C MET A 24 -44.76 3.53 -24.46
N LEU A 25 -44.96 2.99 -25.67
CA LEU A 25 -43.98 2.15 -26.36
C LEU A 25 -42.74 2.95 -26.78
N THR A 26 -42.92 4.18 -27.27
CA THR A 26 -41.80 5.08 -27.56
C THR A 26 -41.05 5.49 -26.29
N SER A 27 -41.75 5.68 -25.17
CA SER A 27 -41.13 5.96 -23.88
C SER A 27 -40.30 4.79 -23.38
N TYR A 28 -40.83 3.56 -23.47
CA TYR A 28 -40.11 2.35 -23.08
C TYR A 28 -38.87 2.10 -23.96
N PHE A 29 -38.99 2.33 -25.26
CA PHE A 29 -37.85 2.22 -26.19
C PHE A 29 -36.75 3.25 -25.87
N LYS A 30 -37.13 4.48 -25.52
CA LYS A 30 -36.17 5.50 -25.08
C LYS A 30 -35.48 5.11 -23.78
N LEU A 31 -36.23 4.65 -22.77
CA LEU A 31 -35.68 4.18 -21.50
C LEU A 31 -34.70 3.03 -21.70
N THR A 32 -35.05 2.05 -22.53
CA THR A 32 -34.18 0.90 -22.84
C THR A 32 -32.86 1.35 -23.47
N ASN A 33 -32.89 2.30 -24.41
CA ASN A 33 -31.66 2.80 -25.03
C ASN A 33 -30.77 3.56 -24.03
N ILE A 34 -31.38 4.31 -23.10
CA ILE A 34 -30.65 5.00 -22.03
C ILE A 34 -30.00 3.98 -21.09
N GLU A 35 -30.72 2.93 -20.68
CA GLU A 35 -30.20 1.87 -19.83
C GLU A 35 -29.06 1.09 -20.51
N LEU A 36 -29.19 0.79 -21.81
CA LEU A 36 -28.13 0.14 -22.58
C LEU A 36 -26.88 1.03 -22.69
N ALA A 37 -27.05 2.33 -22.94
CA ALA A 37 -25.94 3.27 -22.98
C ALA A 37 -25.25 3.39 -21.61
N SER A 38 -26.04 3.49 -20.53
CA SER A 38 -25.55 3.52 -19.15
C SER A 38 -24.79 2.24 -18.77
N THR A 39 -25.34 1.07 -19.13
CA THR A 39 -24.71 -0.23 -18.89
C THR A 39 -23.39 -0.37 -19.62
N ARG A 40 -23.32 0.06 -20.89
CA ARG A 40 -22.08 0.07 -21.67
C ARG A 40 -21.04 1.01 -21.05
N SER A 41 -21.44 2.23 -20.68
CA SER A 41 -20.56 3.19 -20.01
C SER A 41 -20.02 2.64 -18.67
N SER A 42 -20.87 1.96 -17.90
CA SER A 42 -20.49 1.32 -16.64
C SER A 42 -19.49 0.19 -16.88
N LYS A 43 -19.75 -0.69 -17.86
CA LYS A 43 -18.83 -1.76 -18.25
C LYS A 43 -17.48 -1.20 -18.72
N ASP A 44 -17.49 -0.15 -19.53
CA ASP A 44 -16.26 0.48 -20.05
C ASP A 44 -15.44 1.13 -18.93
N THR A 45 -16.10 1.72 -17.93
CA THR A 45 -15.45 2.30 -16.75
C THR A 45 -14.80 1.21 -15.89
N VAL A 46 -15.54 0.13 -15.58
CA VAL A 46 -15.01 -0.99 -14.78
C VAL A 46 -13.83 -1.65 -15.51
N SER A 47 -13.95 -1.90 -16.81
CA SER A 47 -12.85 -2.45 -17.60
C SER A 47 -11.66 -1.50 -17.69
N GLY A 48 -11.90 -0.19 -17.81
CA GLY A 48 -10.85 0.83 -17.82
C GLY A 48 -10.10 0.91 -16.50
N PHE A 49 -10.82 0.81 -15.38
CA PHE A 49 -10.23 0.78 -14.04
C PHE A 49 -9.24 -0.37 -13.88
N TYR A 50 -9.65 -1.61 -14.18
CA TYR A 50 -8.77 -2.78 -14.03
C TYR A 50 -7.56 -2.74 -14.98
N VAL A 51 -7.72 -2.20 -16.19
CA VAL A 51 -6.59 -2.03 -17.12
C VAL A 51 -5.60 -0.98 -16.61
N ALA A 52 -6.10 0.15 -16.10
CA ALA A 52 -5.26 1.17 -15.48
C ALA A 52 -4.54 0.60 -14.24
N GLU A 53 -5.25 -0.14 -13.39
CA GLU A 53 -4.69 -0.78 -12.18
C GLU A 53 -3.60 -1.80 -12.53
N ALA A 54 -3.82 -2.61 -13.57
CA ALA A 54 -2.81 -3.59 -14.02
C ALA A 54 -1.52 -2.90 -14.47
N GLY A 55 -1.60 -1.87 -15.32
CA GLY A 55 -0.40 -1.12 -15.72
C GLY A 55 0.25 -0.37 -14.56
N LEU A 56 -0.56 0.16 -13.64
CA LEU A 56 -0.09 0.83 -12.42
C LEU A 56 0.75 -0.11 -11.56
N ASN A 57 0.27 -1.33 -11.32
CA ASN A 57 0.99 -2.33 -10.52
C ASN A 57 2.25 -2.84 -11.22
N ILE A 58 2.20 -3.09 -12.54
CA ILE A 58 3.40 -3.46 -13.32
C ILE A 58 4.46 -2.37 -13.20
N ARG A 59 4.06 -1.11 -13.38
CA ARG A 59 4.99 0.01 -13.34
C ARG A 59 5.52 0.27 -11.93
N ALA A 60 4.67 0.16 -10.91
CA ALA A 60 5.08 0.29 -9.52
C ALA A 60 6.11 -0.78 -9.14
N GLU A 61 5.92 -2.03 -9.56
CA GLU A 61 6.89 -3.10 -9.33
C GLU A 61 8.21 -2.85 -10.06
N ALA A 62 8.18 -2.43 -11.33
CA ALA A 62 9.39 -2.10 -12.08
C ALA A 62 10.21 -1.01 -11.37
N ILE A 63 9.56 0.03 -10.86
CA ILE A 63 10.23 1.10 -10.11
C ILE A 63 10.69 0.62 -8.73
N ARG A 64 9.91 -0.23 -8.07
CA ARG A 64 10.30 -0.81 -6.77
C ARG A 64 11.61 -1.58 -6.88
N GLN A 65 11.80 -2.35 -7.96
CA GLN A 65 13.03 -3.09 -8.24
C GLN A 65 14.24 -2.17 -8.38
N THR A 66 14.06 -0.95 -8.89
CA THR A 66 15.15 0.04 -8.96
C THR A 66 15.69 0.43 -7.60
N PHE A 67 14.93 0.32 -6.49
CA PHE A 67 15.48 0.65 -5.17
C PHE A 67 16.42 -0.42 -4.61
N VAL A 68 16.48 -1.61 -5.22
CA VAL A 68 17.40 -2.67 -4.80
C VAL A 68 18.84 -2.17 -4.99
N GLY A 69 19.64 -2.28 -3.91
CA GLY A 69 21.03 -1.82 -3.91
C GLY A 69 21.21 -0.30 -3.78
N TYR A 70 20.25 0.41 -3.17
CA TYR A 70 20.29 1.87 -2.95
C TYR A 70 20.25 2.73 -4.22
N ASN A 71 19.92 2.13 -5.36
CA ASN A 71 19.70 2.89 -6.59
C ASN A 71 18.39 3.70 -6.48
N ARG A 72 18.28 4.73 -7.32
CA ARG A 72 17.08 5.56 -7.41
C ARG A 72 16.63 5.62 -8.87
N PRO A 73 15.32 5.64 -9.12
CA PRO A 73 14.78 5.96 -10.43
C PRO A 73 15.32 7.30 -10.94
N THR A 74 15.60 7.39 -12.24
CA THR A 74 16.12 8.60 -12.87
C THR A 74 15.40 8.88 -14.18
N GLY A 75 15.28 10.15 -14.55
CA GLY A 75 14.65 10.52 -15.82
C GLY A 75 14.02 11.90 -15.77
N VAL A 76 13.17 12.16 -16.76
CA VAL A 76 12.36 13.37 -16.85
C VAL A 76 10.91 12.96 -16.97
N THR A 77 10.05 13.46 -16.08
CA THR A 77 8.61 13.21 -16.16
C THR A 77 8.02 13.93 -17.38
N PRO A 78 7.03 13.33 -18.07
CA PRO A 78 6.22 14.05 -19.05
C PRO A 78 5.60 15.32 -18.46
N ASN A 79 5.48 16.38 -19.27
CA ASN A 79 4.72 17.56 -18.91
C ASN A 79 3.23 17.19 -18.68
N SER A 80 2.59 17.87 -17.72
CA SER A 80 1.18 17.63 -17.38
C SER A 80 0.19 17.99 -18.49
N SER A 81 0.59 18.82 -19.45
CA SER A 81 -0.17 19.10 -20.67
C SER A 81 0.03 17.98 -21.68
N ASN A 82 -1.00 17.16 -21.89
CA ASN A 82 -0.99 16.02 -22.82
C ASN A 82 0.19 15.06 -22.58
N PRO A 83 0.29 14.44 -21.39
CA PRO A 83 1.34 13.48 -21.10
C PRO A 83 1.23 12.26 -22.01
N CYS A 84 2.38 11.69 -22.40
CA CYS A 84 2.47 10.49 -23.23
C CYS A 84 1.89 10.62 -24.64
N GLU A 85 1.85 11.84 -25.15
CA GLU A 85 1.64 12.13 -26.56
C GLU A 85 2.99 12.44 -27.24
N ALA A 86 3.00 12.42 -28.57
CA ALA A 86 4.23 12.58 -29.35
C ALA A 86 5.01 13.86 -28.96
N GLY A 87 6.27 13.70 -28.57
CA GLY A 87 7.13 14.80 -28.09
C GLY A 87 7.00 15.11 -26.59
N ASN A 88 6.11 14.42 -25.86
CA ASN A 88 5.93 14.55 -24.42
C ASN A 88 5.91 13.17 -23.73
N GLU A 89 6.93 12.36 -24.00
CA GLU A 89 7.04 10.99 -23.49
C GLU A 89 7.91 10.89 -22.24
N GLY A 90 8.58 11.96 -21.81
CA GLY A 90 9.56 11.92 -20.72
C GLY A 90 10.82 11.13 -21.10
N SER A 91 11.59 10.70 -20.10
CA SER A 91 12.82 9.91 -20.31
C SER A 91 13.15 9.02 -19.10
N GLY A 92 14.02 8.03 -19.32
CA GLY A 92 14.51 7.14 -18.27
C GLY A 92 13.40 6.31 -17.60
N ASP A 93 13.55 6.08 -16.31
CA ASP A 93 12.57 5.38 -15.46
C ASP A 93 11.25 6.14 -15.34
N PHE A 94 11.20 7.42 -15.73
CA PHE A 94 10.01 8.28 -15.66
C PHE A 94 9.22 8.32 -16.97
N ALA A 95 9.78 7.79 -18.05
CA ALA A 95 9.18 7.85 -19.39
C ALA A 95 7.82 7.16 -19.49
N CYS A 96 7.05 7.53 -20.49
CA CYS A 96 5.81 6.86 -20.83
C CYS A 96 6.06 5.41 -21.23
N GLN A 97 5.28 4.48 -20.68
CA GLN A 97 5.29 3.08 -21.06
C GLN A 97 3.87 2.60 -21.28
N SER A 98 3.67 1.78 -22.31
CA SER A 98 2.37 1.22 -22.66
C SER A 98 2.31 -0.28 -22.47
N PHE A 99 1.17 -0.77 -21.98
CA PHE A 99 0.89 -2.19 -21.78
C PHE A 99 -0.47 -2.53 -22.39
N ASP A 100 -0.52 -3.54 -23.25
CA ASP A 100 -1.74 -3.94 -23.95
C ASP A 100 -2.51 -5.03 -23.20
N PHE A 101 -3.82 -4.86 -23.09
CA PHE A 101 -4.75 -5.76 -22.41
C PHE A 101 -5.97 -6.03 -23.31
N GLY A 102 -5.73 -6.78 -24.40
CA GLY A 102 -6.74 -7.05 -25.41
C GLY A 102 -7.09 -5.79 -26.21
N ASN A 103 -8.34 -5.32 -26.09
CA ASN A 103 -8.84 -4.15 -26.83
C ASN A 103 -8.60 -2.81 -26.11
N ARG A 104 -7.83 -2.82 -25.01
CA ARG A 104 -7.52 -1.65 -24.21
C ARG A 104 -6.03 -1.62 -23.94
N ARG A 105 -5.51 -0.42 -23.70
CA ARG A 105 -4.09 -0.20 -23.40
C ARG A 105 -3.98 0.62 -22.13
N SER A 106 -3.05 0.26 -21.26
CA SER A 106 -2.61 1.10 -20.17
C SER A 106 -1.40 1.91 -20.62
N ILE A 107 -1.37 3.20 -20.30
CA ILE A 107 -0.20 4.06 -20.48
C ILE A 107 0.19 4.59 -19.11
N THR A 108 1.47 4.50 -18.76
CA THR A 108 1.97 4.86 -17.44
C THR A 108 3.17 5.78 -17.53
N TYR A 109 3.35 6.65 -16.54
CA TYR A 109 4.60 7.40 -16.32
C TYR A 109 4.81 7.62 -14.82
N VAL A 110 5.99 8.11 -14.45
CA VAL A 110 6.35 8.35 -13.05
C VAL A 110 6.71 9.81 -12.85
N GLU A 111 6.19 10.38 -11.78
CA GLU A 111 6.50 11.73 -11.34
C GLU A 111 7.23 11.66 -9.99
N GLU A 112 8.36 12.34 -9.91
CA GLU A 112 9.09 12.53 -8.66
C GLU A 112 8.58 13.78 -7.94
N ASP A 113 8.39 13.68 -6.61
CA ASP A 113 8.04 14.85 -5.80
C ASP A 113 9.18 15.87 -5.80
N ALA A 114 8.87 17.12 -6.14
CA ALA A 114 9.85 18.21 -6.22
C ALA A 114 10.57 18.51 -4.89
N SER A 115 10.02 18.04 -3.76
CA SER A 115 10.61 18.21 -2.42
C SER A 115 11.64 17.13 -2.09
N ASN A 116 11.87 16.16 -2.98
CA ASN A 116 12.86 15.11 -2.74
C ASN A 116 14.30 15.67 -2.76
N PRO A 117 15.20 15.18 -1.89
CA PRO A 117 14.92 14.28 -0.78
C PRO A 117 14.29 15.01 0.42
N ILE A 118 13.36 14.34 1.10
CA ILE A 118 12.72 14.85 2.31
C ILE A 118 13.40 14.23 3.53
N ILE A 119 14.02 15.04 4.37
CA ILE A 119 14.51 14.59 5.69
C ILE A 119 13.33 14.60 6.66
N THR A 120 13.00 13.45 7.21
CA THR A 120 11.85 13.29 8.12
C THR A 120 12.18 12.30 9.23
N THR A 121 11.45 12.39 10.33
CA THR A 121 11.36 11.31 11.32
C THR A 121 10.17 10.42 10.94
N ILE A 122 10.33 9.10 11.03
CA ILE A 122 9.25 8.15 10.72
C ILE A 122 8.14 8.33 11.77
N PRO A 123 6.88 8.54 11.35
CA PRO A 123 5.78 8.77 12.26
C PRO A 123 5.46 7.54 13.11
N SER A 124 4.77 7.76 14.22
CA SER A 124 4.32 6.68 15.10
C SER A 124 3.38 5.72 14.36
N GLY A 125 3.52 4.41 14.65
CA GLY A 125 2.71 3.35 14.05
C GLY A 125 3.22 2.80 12.71
N GLU A 126 4.33 3.32 12.17
CA GLU A 126 5.03 2.75 11.03
C GLU A 126 6.29 1.98 11.50
N LEU A 127 6.72 0.97 10.74
CA LEU A 127 7.98 0.27 11.01
C LEU A 127 9.13 1.27 11.09
N TYR A 128 10.02 1.09 12.05
CA TYR A 128 11.11 2.02 12.35
C TYR A 128 10.66 3.41 12.82
N GLN A 129 9.48 3.51 13.45
CA GLN A 129 8.98 4.75 14.05
C GLN A 129 10.01 5.47 14.91
N GLY A 130 10.02 6.80 14.83
CA GLY A 130 10.93 7.65 15.60
C GLY A 130 12.36 7.72 15.05
N LEU A 131 12.72 6.92 14.05
CA LEU A 131 14.04 7.02 13.40
C LEU A 131 14.04 8.12 12.35
N ASN A 132 15.16 8.81 12.21
CA ASN A 132 15.34 9.73 11.09
C ASN A 132 15.55 8.93 9.81
N ALA A 133 14.91 9.39 8.74
CA ALA A 133 14.98 8.80 7.43
C ALA A 133 15.11 9.89 6.36
N GLN A 134 15.80 9.53 5.29
CA GLN A 134 15.74 10.26 4.04
C GLN A 134 14.65 9.61 3.18
N GLU A 135 13.54 10.30 3.01
CA GLU A 135 12.36 9.84 2.27
C GLU A 135 12.37 10.41 0.84
N TYR A 136 12.08 9.55 -0.12
CA TYR A 136 11.79 9.89 -1.50
C TYR A 136 10.36 9.49 -1.84
N ARG A 137 9.63 10.38 -2.49
CA ARG A 137 8.25 10.16 -2.91
C ARG A 137 8.15 10.16 -4.43
N TYR A 138 7.44 9.17 -4.95
CA TYR A 138 7.13 9.06 -6.37
C TYR A 138 5.65 8.75 -6.55
N THR A 139 5.07 9.29 -7.63
CA THR A 139 3.71 9.00 -8.07
C THR A 139 3.80 8.29 -9.41
N VAL A 140 3.33 7.05 -9.49
CA VAL A 140 3.05 6.41 -10.77
C VAL A 140 1.65 6.79 -11.17
N ARG A 141 1.50 7.30 -12.39
CA ARG A 141 0.20 7.52 -13.01
C ARG A 141 -0.04 6.48 -14.08
N SER A 142 -1.28 6.01 -14.18
CA SER A 142 -1.74 5.07 -15.19
C SER A 142 -3.06 5.54 -15.81
N PHE A 143 -3.13 5.54 -17.14
CA PHE A 143 -4.34 5.84 -17.90
C PHE A 143 -4.77 4.59 -18.67
N SER A 144 -6.07 4.28 -18.68
CA SER A 144 -6.63 3.31 -19.63
C SER A 144 -7.13 4.04 -20.87
N LYS A 145 -6.58 3.67 -22.03
CA LYS A 145 -7.09 4.02 -23.35
C LYS A 145 -7.95 2.89 -23.93
N ASP A 146 -9.11 3.24 -24.49
CA ASP A 146 -9.96 2.30 -25.23
C ASP A 146 -9.46 2.07 -26.67
N SER A 147 -10.17 1.27 -27.45
CA SER A 147 -9.81 0.97 -28.84
C SER A 147 -9.89 2.17 -29.79
N GLN A 148 -10.43 3.30 -29.34
CA GLN A 148 -10.51 4.57 -30.06
C GLN A 148 -9.47 5.57 -29.53
N ASP A 149 -8.52 5.09 -28.73
CA ASP A 149 -7.47 5.86 -28.06
C ASP A 149 -7.98 6.95 -27.09
N ARG A 150 -9.22 6.81 -26.62
CA ARG A 150 -9.81 7.74 -25.64
C ARG A 150 -9.42 7.32 -24.24
N ILE A 151 -9.05 8.29 -23.40
CA ILE A 151 -8.79 8.07 -21.98
C ILE A 151 -10.12 7.90 -21.25
N ASN A 152 -10.31 6.74 -20.64
CA ASN A 152 -11.54 6.44 -19.90
C ASN A 152 -11.33 6.51 -18.38
N THR A 153 -10.13 6.20 -17.89
CA THR A 153 -9.84 6.10 -16.46
C THR A 153 -8.40 6.47 -16.17
N ILE A 154 -8.17 7.13 -15.05
CA ILE A 154 -6.85 7.58 -14.58
C ILE A 154 -6.71 7.12 -13.13
N LEU A 155 -5.58 6.49 -12.80
CA LEU A 155 -5.24 6.07 -11.45
C LEU A 155 -3.84 6.57 -11.09
N ASP A 156 -3.68 6.97 -9.83
CA ASP A 156 -2.41 7.39 -9.25
C ASP A 156 -2.07 6.47 -8.08
N LEU A 157 -0.81 6.03 -8.02
CA LEU A 157 -0.26 5.30 -6.88
C LEU A 157 1.00 6.02 -6.40
N ARG A 158 1.00 6.38 -5.13
CA ARG A 158 2.12 7.04 -4.47
C ARG A 158 2.84 6.04 -3.58
N PHE A 159 4.14 5.88 -3.77
CA PHE A 159 4.99 5.13 -2.84
C PHE A 159 6.13 5.99 -2.32
N LYS A 160 6.63 5.56 -1.16
CA LYS A 160 7.70 6.23 -0.42
C LYS A 160 8.85 5.24 -0.28
N SER A 161 10.06 5.67 -0.60
CA SER A 161 11.29 4.94 -0.30
C SER A 161 12.02 5.67 0.81
N ARG A 162 12.37 4.96 1.88
CA ARG A 162 13.04 5.54 3.05
C ARG A 162 14.37 4.88 3.28
N LEU A 163 15.40 5.71 3.41
CA LEU A 163 16.72 5.30 3.85
C LEU A 163 16.89 5.70 5.30
N VAL A 164 16.95 4.70 6.19
CA VAL A 164 17.23 4.88 7.62
C VAL A 164 18.72 4.67 7.86
N PRO A 165 19.47 5.69 8.31
CA PRO A 165 20.88 5.50 8.62
C PRO A 165 21.11 4.55 9.79
N LEU A 166 21.99 3.56 9.59
CA LEU A 166 22.30 2.51 10.57
C LEU A 166 22.95 3.02 11.86
N PHE A 167 23.63 4.17 11.84
CA PHE A 167 24.31 4.72 13.01
C PHE A 167 23.36 5.21 14.12
N GLN A 168 22.05 5.21 13.88
CA GLN A 168 21.04 5.55 14.87
C GLN A 168 20.72 4.38 15.81
N PHE A 169 21.07 3.15 15.43
CA PHE A 169 20.86 1.96 16.24
C PHE A 169 21.97 1.79 17.27
N VAL A 170 21.59 1.43 18.50
CA VAL A 170 22.58 1.01 19.52
C VAL A 170 23.17 -0.36 19.18
N ALA A 171 22.39 -1.19 18.48
CA ALA A 171 22.83 -2.46 17.93
C ALA A 171 22.07 -2.76 16.63
N PHE A 172 22.82 -3.01 15.56
CA PHE A 172 22.31 -3.48 14.27
C PHE A 172 23.17 -4.65 13.79
N PHE A 173 22.54 -5.77 13.41
CA PHE A 173 23.25 -6.97 12.92
C PHE A 173 22.58 -7.57 11.67
N ASP A 174 23.38 -8.07 10.73
CA ASP A 174 22.89 -8.77 9.52
C ASP A 174 22.49 -10.24 9.77
N LYS A 175 22.96 -10.82 10.87
CA LYS A 175 22.65 -12.19 11.28
C LYS A 175 22.07 -12.12 12.69
N ASP A 176 21.71 -13.27 13.22
CA ASP A 176 21.17 -13.37 14.57
C ASP A 176 22.00 -12.58 15.60
N LEU A 177 21.28 -11.91 16.48
CA LEU A 177 21.85 -11.10 17.55
C LEU A 177 21.52 -11.75 18.89
N GLU A 178 22.52 -11.88 19.74
CA GLU A 178 22.36 -12.34 21.12
C GLU A 178 22.87 -11.26 22.09
N ILE A 179 22.00 -10.82 23.00
CA ILE A 179 22.32 -9.84 24.05
C ILE A 179 22.17 -10.50 25.41
N LEU A 180 23.31 -10.66 26.10
CA LEU A 180 23.44 -11.44 27.35
C LEU A 180 24.36 -10.74 28.38
N PRO A 181 23.96 -9.59 28.92
CA PRO A 181 24.79 -8.92 29.91
C PRO A 181 24.92 -9.75 31.20
N GLY A 182 26.14 -9.79 31.73
CA GLY A 182 26.43 -10.34 33.06
C GLY A 182 25.93 -9.40 34.17
N PRO A 183 26.55 -8.21 34.31
CA PRO A 183 26.04 -7.12 35.16
C PRO A 183 24.75 -6.51 34.61
N THR A 184 24.16 -5.57 35.35
CA THR A 184 23.07 -4.73 34.83
C THR A 184 23.55 -3.94 33.61
N MET A 185 22.79 -3.97 32.53
CA MET A 185 23.04 -3.21 31.30
C MET A 185 21.79 -2.43 30.89
N THR A 186 21.99 -1.16 30.51
CA THR A 186 20.98 -0.31 29.91
C THR A 186 21.39 0.02 28.48
N LEU A 187 20.52 -0.30 27.52
CA LEU A 187 20.68 0.05 26.11
C LEU A 187 19.73 1.20 25.79
N SER A 188 20.29 2.36 25.43
CA SER A 188 19.53 3.56 25.10
C SER A 188 19.57 3.80 23.60
N GLY A 189 18.57 3.25 22.91
CA GLY A 189 18.43 3.38 21.47
C GLY A 189 17.79 2.14 20.84
N PRO A 190 17.47 2.23 19.54
CA PRO A 190 16.85 1.15 18.78
C PRO A 190 17.80 -0.02 18.56
N ILE A 191 17.24 -1.23 18.55
CA ILE A 191 17.93 -2.49 18.28
C ILE A 191 17.26 -3.17 17.10
N HIS A 192 18.05 -3.65 16.14
CA HIS A 192 17.57 -4.44 15.02
C HIS A 192 18.52 -5.58 14.67
N THR A 193 17.96 -6.68 14.16
CA THR A 193 18.71 -7.78 13.54
C THR A 193 17.95 -8.35 12.36
N ASN A 194 18.65 -8.62 11.25
CA ASN A 194 18.06 -9.29 10.07
C ASN A 194 17.87 -10.81 10.30
N GLY A 195 18.44 -11.36 11.38
CA GLY A 195 18.23 -12.75 11.80
C GLY A 195 17.28 -12.86 13.00
N ASP A 196 17.45 -13.91 13.80
CA ASP A 196 16.74 -14.08 15.07
C ASP A 196 17.35 -13.23 16.19
N LEU A 197 16.53 -12.76 17.13
CA LEU A 197 16.97 -12.00 18.30
C LEU A 197 16.84 -12.80 19.59
N TYR A 198 17.93 -12.97 20.31
CA TYR A 198 18.00 -13.70 21.59
C TYR A 198 18.31 -12.73 22.74
N LEU A 199 17.35 -12.56 23.65
CA LEU A 199 17.50 -11.69 24.82
C LEU A 199 17.50 -12.51 26.10
N ASN A 200 18.55 -12.35 26.91
CA ASN A 200 18.61 -12.88 28.28
C ASN A 200 19.57 -12.04 29.13
N ALA A 201 19.60 -12.25 30.45
CA ALA A 201 20.42 -11.46 31.36
C ALA A 201 20.80 -12.30 32.58
N ASN A 202 21.96 -12.03 33.20
CA ASN A 202 22.30 -12.63 34.49
C ASN A 202 21.86 -11.74 35.68
N THR A 203 21.69 -10.44 35.45
CA THR A 203 21.22 -9.48 36.47
C THR A 203 19.97 -8.73 35.99
N LEU A 204 20.14 -7.80 35.05
CA LEU A 204 19.06 -7.00 34.45
C LEU A 204 19.51 -6.50 33.07
N LEU A 205 18.65 -6.62 32.07
CA LEU A 205 18.78 -5.93 30.79
C LEU A 205 17.62 -4.95 30.66
N SER A 206 17.91 -3.66 30.51
CA SER A 206 16.92 -2.61 30.28
C SER A 206 17.14 -2.02 28.89
N ILE A 207 16.11 -2.04 28.04
CA ILE A 207 16.14 -1.53 26.67
C ILE A 207 15.20 -0.33 26.58
N ASN A 208 15.79 0.84 26.39
CA ASN A 208 15.13 2.14 26.26
C ASN A 208 15.13 2.55 24.78
N GLY A 209 14.39 1.80 23.97
CA GLY A 209 14.29 2.00 22.53
C GLY A 209 13.51 0.87 21.87
N GLN A 210 13.22 1.03 20.58
CA GLN A 210 12.52 0.03 19.80
C GLN A 210 13.38 -1.24 19.64
N VAL A 211 12.75 -2.41 19.73
CA VAL A 211 13.36 -3.72 19.51
C VAL A 211 12.67 -4.34 18.31
N THR A 212 13.43 -4.54 17.24
CA THR A 212 12.95 -5.14 16.00
C THR A 212 13.81 -6.33 15.59
N THR A 213 13.23 -7.32 14.92
CA THR A 213 13.96 -8.48 14.39
C THR A 213 13.23 -9.02 13.17
N ALA A 214 13.97 -9.32 12.09
CA ALA A 214 13.36 -9.91 10.89
C ALA A 214 13.06 -11.41 11.06
N GLY A 215 13.80 -12.09 11.93
CA GLY A 215 13.48 -13.44 12.38
C GLY A 215 12.59 -13.46 13.63
N ASP A 216 12.74 -14.54 14.40
CA ASP A 216 12.02 -14.77 15.64
C ASP A 216 12.66 -14.01 16.82
N LEU A 217 11.82 -13.61 17.79
CA LEU A 217 12.27 -13.05 19.06
C LEU A 217 12.22 -14.10 20.16
N TYR A 218 13.36 -14.38 20.79
CA TYR A 218 13.50 -15.36 21.85
C TYR A 218 13.91 -14.74 23.18
N ARG A 219 13.31 -15.25 24.26
CA ARG A 219 13.77 -15.06 25.63
C ARG A 219 14.57 -16.29 26.07
N GLY A 220 15.89 -16.16 26.12
CA GLY A 220 16.83 -17.25 26.47
C GLY A 220 18.10 -17.21 25.62
N ARG A 221 19.10 -18.03 25.97
CA ARG A 221 20.36 -18.11 25.22
C ARG A 221 20.18 -18.88 23.92
N LYS A 222 20.93 -18.48 22.89
CA LYS A 222 21.03 -19.15 21.60
C LYS A 222 21.79 -20.47 21.68
N ASN A 223 22.92 -20.48 22.40
CA ASN A 223 23.88 -21.59 22.37
C ASN A 223 23.42 -22.88 23.08
N ASP A 224 22.67 -22.78 24.18
CA ASP A 224 22.31 -23.94 25.03
C ASP A 224 20.84 -23.94 25.48
N SER A 225 20.02 -23.02 24.95
CA SER A 225 18.60 -22.85 25.30
C SER A 225 18.32 -22.55 26.78
N SER A 226 19.33 -22.22 27.60
CA SER A 226 19.10 -21.85 28.99
C SER A 226 18.45 -20.47 29.12
N CYS A 227 17.69 -20.26 30.19
CA CYS A 227 17.09 -18.98 30.49
C CYS A 227 17.18 -18.68 31.98
N MET A 228 17.78 -17.55 32.34
CA MET A 228 18.14 -17.26 33.74
C MET A 228 16.95 -16.76 34.57
N SER A 229 15.77 -16.56 33.96
CA SER A 229 14.59 -15.95 34.60
C SER A 229 14.91 -14.62 35.30
N LYS A 230 15.87 -13.87 34.74
CA LYS A 230 16.20 -12.51 35.16
C LYS A 230 15.50 -11.50 34.27
N PRO A 231 15.15 -10.31 34.80
CA PRO A 231 14.37 -9.35 34.05
C PRO A 231 15.11 -8.88 32.78
N VAL A 232 14.41 -9.01 31.66
CA VAL A 232 14.69 -8.29 30.42
C VAL A 232 13.52 -7.34 30.23
N GLN A 233 13.79 -6.04 30.31
CA GLN A 233 12.77 -5.00 30.28
C GLN A 233 12.90 -4.21 28.99
N VAL A 234 11.79 -4.03 28.28
CA VAL A 234 11.72 -3.14 27.12
C VAL A 234 10.76 -2.01 27.43
N TYR A 235 11.16 -0.81 27.09
CA TYR A 235 10.34 0.39 27.27
C TYR A 235 9.14 0.35 26.32
N ASP A 236 7.94 0.43 26.90
CA ASP A 236 6.72 0.76 26.20
C ASP A 236 6.42 2.23 26.57
N PRO A 237 6.49 3.23 25.66
CA PRO A 237 6.51 4.72 25.81
C PRO A 237 6.18 5.44 27.13
N ALA A 238 5.46 4.82 28.06
CA ALA A 238 5.24 5.24 29.43
C ALA A 238 6.13 4.50 30.47
N ASN A 239 6.31 3.19 30.39
CA ASN A 239 6.95 2.36 31.43
C ASN A 239 7.78 1.18 30.86
N PRO A 240 8.84 0.73 31.55
CA PRO A 240 9.52 -0.51 31.22
C PRO A 240 8.65 -1.72 31.57
N ILE A 241 8.46 -2.62 30.59
CA ILE A 241 7.70 -3.87 30.74
C ILE A 241 8.66 -5.06 30.64
N SER A 242 8.56 -6.00 31.58
CA SER A 242 9.39 -7.20 31.59
C SER A 242 8.90 -8.21 30.56
N MET A 243 9.78 -8.58 29.63
CA MET A 243 9.55 -9.63 28.65
C MET A 243 9.69 -11.00 29.31
N LEU A 244 8.58 -11.72 29.40
CA LEU A 244 8.46 -13.06 29.97
C LEU A 244 9.30 -13.22 31.27
N PRO A 245 8.82 -12.70 32.43
CA PRO A 245 9.61 -12.57 33.66
C PRO A 245 10.21 -13.87 34.19
N SER A 246 9.59 -15.01 33.88
CA SER A 246 10.07 -16.36 34.20
C SER A 246 10.09 -17.21 32.95
N CYS A 247 11.20 -17.89 32.71
CA CYS A 247 11.45 -18.72 31.54
C CYS A 247 12.27 -19.96 31.98
N PRO A 248 11.72 -21.18 31.91
CA PRO A 248 12.45 -22.38 32.32
C PRO A 248 13.52 -22.78 31.30
N THR A 249 13.27 -22.50 30.02
CA THR A 249 14.18 -22.69 28.89
C THR A 249 13.99 -21.53 27.92
N ARG A 250 14.71 -21.52 26.80
CA ARG A 250 14.51 -20.55 25.73
C ARG A 250 13.08 -20.65 25.21
N THR A 251 12.38 -19.53 25.28
CA THR A 251 10.97 -19.44 24.88
C THR A 251 10.84 -18.40 23.77
N LEU A 252 10.11 -18.76 22.72
CA LEU A 252 9.69 -17.83 21.67
C LEU A 252 8.74 -16.78 22.26
N ILE A 253 8.93 -15.52 21.92
CA ILE A 253 8.01 -14.43 22.26
C ILE A 253 6.99 -14.30 21.12
N PRO A 254 5.77 -14.82 21.29
CA PRO A 254 4.80 -14.85 20.19
C PRO A 254 4.40 -13.43 19.79
N LYS A 255 4.23 -13.21 18.49
CA LYS A 255 3.82 -11.92 17.90
C LYS A 255 2.58 -11.32 18.58
N SER A 256 1.62 -12.16 18.96
CA SER A 256 0.40 -11.73 19.68
C SER A 256 0.67 -11.07 21.03
N SER A 257 1.76 -11.43 21.71
CA SER A 257 2.15 -10.81 23.00
C SER A 257 2.87 -9.48 22.84
N GLN A 258 3.41 -9.20 21.64
CA GLN A 258 4.25 -8.02 21.39
C GLN A 258 3.44 -6.71 21.36
N ALA A 259 2.11 -6.80 21.15
CA ALA A 259 1.20 -5.67 21.24
C ALA A 259 1.23 -4.97 22.62
N THR A 260 1.68 -5.66 23.67
CA THR A 260 1.86 -5.08 25.01
C THR A 260 2.86 -3.92 25.04
N TRP A 261 3.75 -3.80 24.04
CA TRP A 261 4.75 -2.72 23.98
C TRP A 261 4.39 -1.58 23.02
N ASN A 262 3.13 -1.43 22.60
CA ASN A 262 2.66 -0.34 21.73
C ASN A 262 3.56 -0.08 20.49
N GLY A 263 4.04 -1.15 19.84
CA GLY A 263 4.91 -1.07 18.66
C GLY A 263 6.41 -0.85 18.95
N TYR A 264 6.82 -0.97 20.22
CA TYR A 264 8.25 -0.91 20.59
C TYR A 264 8.94 -2.28 20.55
N VAL A 265 8.18 -3.36 20.43
CA VAL A 265 8.70 -4.71 20.20
C VAL A 265 7.98 -5.28 19.00
N GLU A 266 8.72 -5.65 17.95
CA GLU A 266 8.17 -6.26 16.74
C GLU A 266 9.13 -7.33 16.20
N SER A 267 8.65 -8.55 16.00
CA SER A 267 9.37 -9.61 15.30
C SER A 267 8.78 -9.90 13.94
N GLU A 268 9.54 -10.62 13.11
CA GLU A 268 9.16 -10.94 11.74
C GLU A 268 8.84 -9.67 10.94
N VAL A 269 9.67 -8.63 11.10
CA VAL A 269 9.63 -7.44 10.25
C VAL A 269 10.45 -7.71 8.97
N ASP A 270 10.19 -7.00 7.88
CA ASP A 270 11.00 -7.10 6.65
C ASP A 270 11.04 -8.48 5.93
N ILE A 271 10.01 -9.32 6.13
CA ILE A 271 9.79 -10.59 5.39
C ILE A 271 9.22 -10.36 3.99
#